data_AF-A0A6G3RXL3-F1
#
_entry.id   AF-A0A6G3RXL3-F1
#
_cell.length_a   1.000
_cell.length_b   1.000
_cell.length_c   1.000
_cell.angle_alpha   90.00
_cell.angle_beta   90.00
_cell.angle_gamma   90.00
#
_symmetry.space_group_name_H-M   'P 1'
#
loop_
_entity.id
_entity.type
_entity.pdbx_description
1 polymer ?
#
loop_
_entity_poly.entity_id
_entity_poly.type
_entity_poly.pdbx_seq_one_letter_code
_entity_poly.pdbx_strand_id
1 'polypeptide(L)'
;MPHPRNADTPQDAGPRVWDDMTVEVALSVMAGARVGHLLVCDADGRRTGLITLARLTAVRDGAGYTDRIRLRDIGGVLGGGSGHGTEPPALALAR
;
A
#
# COMPACT_ATOMS: atom_id res chain seq x y z
N MET A 1 -32.62 9.11 18.59
CA MET A 1 -31.49 9.96 18.15
C MET A 1 -31.10 9.55 16.74
N PRO A 2 -31.05 10.47 15.75
CA PRO A 2 -30.46 10.16 14.46
C PRO A 2 -28.93 10.23 14.58
N HIS A 3 -28.24 9.19 14.14
CA HIS A 3 -26.80 9.21 13.96
C HIS A 3 -26.48 10.21 12.84
N PRO A 4 -25.58 11.19 13.06
CA PRO A 4 -25.14 12.06 11.98
C PRO A 4 -24.48 11.17 10.91
N ARG A 5 -25.09 11.20 9.73
CA ARG A 5 -24.56 10.64 8.49
C ARG A 5 -23.23 11.34 8.27
N ASN A 6 -22.13 10.60 8.41
CA ASN A 6 -20.76 11.12 8.26
C ASN A 6 -20.72 12.05 7.06
N ALA A 7 -20.20 13.26 7.28
CA ALA A 7 -19.99 14.23 6.24
C ALA A 7 -19.17 13.58 5.12
N ASP A 8 -19.82 13.33 3.98
CA ASP A 8 -19.17 13.07 2.70
C ASP A 8 -18.31 14.30 2.37
N THR A 9 -17.13 14.39 2.96
CA THR A 9 -16.08 15.26 2.44
C THR A 9 -15.74 14.67 1.06
N PRO A 10 -15.83 15.43 -0.05
CA PRO A 10 -15.55 14.91 -1.40
C PRO A 10 -14.10 14.41 -1.59
N GLN A 11 -13.24 14.58 -0.58
CA GLN A 11 -11.89 14.02 -0.49
C GLN A 11 -11.84 12.59 0.08
N ASP A 12 -13.00 12.07 0.52
CA ASP A 12 -13.24 10.73 1.03
C ASP A 12 -14.05 9.86 0.04
N ALA A 13 -14.50 10.43 -1.07
CA ALA A 13 -15.28 9.75 -2.12
C ALA A 13 -14.47 8.74 -2.98
N GLY A 14 -13.28 8.37 -2.53
CA GLY A 14 -12.48 7.32 -3.15
C GLY A 14 -12.96 5.92 -2.69
N PRO A 15 -12.81 4.87 -3.51
CA PRO A 15 -13.13 3.52 -3.09
C PRO A 15 -12.28 3.14 -1.87
N ARG A 16 -12.97 2.63 -0.84
CA ARG A 16 -12.37 2.18 0.40
C ARG A 16 -12.07 0.70 0.30
N VAL A 17 -10.86 0.31 0.71
CA VAL A 17 -10.42 -1.08 0.76
C VAL A 17 -9.93 -1.40 2.16
N TRP A 18 -10.10 -2.66 2.55
CA TRP A 18 -9.65 -3.14 3.85
C TRP A 18 -8.15 -3.41 3.85
N ASP A 19 -7.50 -3.13 4.96
CA ASP A 19 -6.07 -3.33 5.14
C ASP A 19 -5.64 -4.82 5.07
N ASP A 20 -6.61 -5.73 5.19
CA ASP A 20 -6.45 -7.18 4.99
C ASP A 20 -6.42 -7.62 3.52
N MET A 21 -6.89 -6.78 2.59
CA MET A 21 -6.91 -7.12 1.17
C MET A 21 -5.50 -7.21 0.58
N THR A 22 -5.35 -8.01 -0.47
CA THR A 22 -4.08 -8.15 -1.21
C THR A 22 -3.91 -7.02 -2.23
N VAL A 23 -2.68 -6.85 -2.72
CA VAL A 23 -2.35 -5.89 -3.79
C VAL A 23 -3.18 -6.15 -5.05
N GLU A 24 -3.37 -7.41 -5.44
CA GLU A 24 -4.13 -7.76 -6.65
C GLU A 24 -5.60 -7.36 -6.56
N VAL A 25 -6.22 -7.54 -5.39
CA VAL A 25 -7.61 -7.12 -5.14
C VAL A 25 -7.70 -5.59 -5.20
N ALA A 26 -6.75 -4.89 -4.58
CA ALA A 26 -6.71 -3.43 -4.61
C ALA A 26 -6.53 -2.88 -6.04
N LEU A 27 -5.65 -3.48 -6.84
CA LEU A 27 -5.48 -3.15 -8.25
C LEU A 27 -6.76 -3.38 -9.06
N SER A 28 -7.44 -4.50 -8.82
CA SER A 28 -8.73 -4.80 -9.46
C SER A 28 -9.81 -3.78 -9.11
N VAL A 29 -9.88 -3.36 -7.83
CA VAL A 29 -10.80 -2.32 -7.37
C VAL A 29 -10.47 -0.96 -7.99
N MET A 30 -9.19 -0.58 -8.05
CA MET A 30 -8.76 0.65 -8.73
C MET A 30 -9.16 0.65 -10.21
N ALA A 31 -8.92 -0.45 -10.91
CA ALA A 31 -9.28 -0.61 -12.32
C ALA A 31 -10.80 -0.55 -12.53
N GLY A 32 -11.58 -1.21 -11.66
CA GLY A 32 -13.04 -1.21 -11.70
C GLY A 32 -13.64 0.17 -11.41
N ALA A 33 -13.07 0.91 -10.47
CA ALA A 33 -13.52 2.26 -10.11
C ALA A 33 -12.91 3.38 -10.95
N ARG A 34 -11.92 3.08 -11.82
CA ARG A 34 -11.13 4.05 -12.61
C ARG A 34 -10.53 5.16 -11.76
N VAL A 35 -9.96 4.79 -10.62
CA VAL A 35 -9.28 5.73 -9.70
C VAL A 35 -7.79 5.43 -9.60
N GLY A 36 -6.99 6.47 -9.38
CA GLY A 36 -5.54 6.34 -9.15
C GLY A 36 -5.14 6.11 -7.68
N HIS A 37 -6.10 6.17 -6.75
CA HIS A 37 -5.85 6.05 -5.31
C HIS A 37 -7.00 5.34 -4.60
N LEU A 38 -6.67 4.64 -3.53
CA LEU A 38 -7.60 3.97 -2.62
C LEU A 38 -7.33 4.38 -1.19
N LEU A 39 -8.41 4.46 -0.41
CA LEU A 39 -8.35 4.69 1.02
C LEU A 39 -8.28 3.34 1.72
N VAL A 40 -7.24 3.13 2.54
CA VAL A 40 -7.10 1.93 3.35
C VAL A 40 -7.78 2.16 4.68
N CYS A 41 -8.73 1.30 5.01
CA CYS A 41 -9.38 1.26 6.32
C CYS A 41 -8.92 0.00 7.07
N ASP A 42 -8.67 0.12 8.37
CA ASP A 42 -8.51 -1.05 9.23
C ASP A 42 -9.85 -1.74 9.52
N ALA A 43 -9.77 -2.80 10.32
CA ALA A 43 -10.91 -3.57 10.78
C ALA A 43 -11.90 -2.75 11.64
N ASP A 44 -11.46 -1.64 12.25
CA ASP A 44 -12.32 -0.72 12.99
C ASP A 44 -13.00 0.31 12.06
N GLY A 45 -12.78 0.21 10.75
CA GLY A 45 -13.29 1.15 9.75
C GLY A 45 -12.58 2.51 9.79
N ARG A 46 -11.47 2.62 10.52
CA ARG A 46 -10.66 3.84 10.57
C ARG A 46 -9.75 3.88 9.36
N ARG A 47 -9.67 5.04 8.72
CA ARG A 47 -8.71 5.29 7.66
C ARG A 47 -7.29 5.21 8.23
N THR A 48 -6.57 4.16 7.87
CA THR A 48 -5.17 3.95 8.27
C THR A 48 -4.18 4.48 7.24
N GLY A 49 -4.61 4.62 5.98
CA GLY A 49 -3.71 5.10 4.95
C GLY A 49 -4.38 5.45 3.62
N LEU A 50 -3.58 5.96 2.71
CA LEU A 50 -3.92 6.13 1.30
C LEU A 50 -2.85 5.41 0.48
N ILE A 51 -3.29 4.58 -0.45
CA ILE A 51 -2.42 3.83 -1.36
C ILE A 51 -2.72 4.28 -2.78
N THR A 52 -1.67 4.57 -3.54
CA THR A 52 -1.77 4.94 -4.95
C THR A 52 -1.42 3.77 -5.84
N LEU A 53 -1.91 3.80 -7.08
CA LEU A 53 -1.60 2.78 -8.10
C LEU A 53 -0.08 2.60 -8.25
N ALA A 54 0.66 3.71 -8.34
CA ALA A 54 2.13 3.69 -8.45
C ALA A 54 2.79 2.95 -7.27
N ARG A 55 2.26 3.12 -6.06
CA ARG A 55 2.77 2.43 -4.87
C ARG A 55 2.53 0.92 -4.93
N LEU A 56 1.34 0.51 -5.35
CA LEU A 56 1.02 -0.91 -5.53
C LEU A 56 1.90 -1.55 -6.61
N THR A 57 2.07 -0.88 -7.74
CA THR A 57 2.92 -1.37 -8.83
C THR A 57 4.38 -1.49 -8.40
N ALA A 58 4.93 -0.49 -7.70
CA ALA A 58 6.30 -0.54 -7.20
C ALA A 58 6.53 -1.69 -6.21
N VAL A 59 5.54 -1.98 -5.35
CA VAL A 59 5.60 -3.12 -4.44
C VAL A 59 5.52 -4.44 -5.20
N ARG A 60 4.60 -4.57 -6.17
CA ARG A 60 4.45 -5.76 -7.01
C ARG A 60 5.69 -6.07 -7.84
N ASP A 61 6.38 -5.03 -8.31
CA ASP A 61 7.64 -5.14 -9.07
C ASP A 61 8.84 -5.49 -8.15
N GLY A 62 8.69 -5.31 -6.84
CA GLY A 62 9.71 -5.61 -5.85
C GLY A 62 9.96 -7.10 -5.68
N ALA A 63 11.24 -7.48 -5.56
CA ALA A 63 11.67 -8.87 -5.35
C ALA A 63 11.15 -9.51 -4.03
N GLY A 64 10.68 -8.70 -3.08
CA GLY A 64 10.05 -9.17 -1.84
C GLY A 64 8.56 -9.44 -1.97
N TYR A 65 7.94 -9.19 -3.14
CA TYR A 65 6.51 -9.34 -3.30
C TYR A 65 6.08 -10.80 -3.22
N THR A 66 5.11 -11.06 -2.35
CA THR A 66 4.36 -12.31 -2.37
C THR A 66 2.89 -11.96 -2.54
N ASP A 67 2.13 -12.82 -3.22
CA ASP A 67 0.67 -12.66 -3.37
C ASP A 67 -0.07 -12.59 -2.01
N ARG A 68 0.61 -13.02 -0.93
CA ARG A 68 0.11 -12.94 0.45
C ARG A 68 0.31 -11.56 1.10
N ILE A 69 1.02 -10.64 0.46
CA ILE A 69 1.23 -9.29 1.01
C ILE A 69 -0.10 -8.55 1.04
N ARG A 70 -0.45 -8.08 2.24
CA ARG A 70 -1.66 -7.31 2.53
C ARG A 70 -1.37 -5.81 2.48
N LEU A 71 -2.38 -4.98 2.22
CA LEU A 71 -2.23 -3.52 2.15
C LEU A 71 -1.63 -2.92 3.43
N ARG A 72 -1.90 -3.51 4.60
CA ARG A 72 -1.31 -3.10 5.89
C ARG A 72 0.22 -3.21 5.92
N ASP A 73 0.78 -4.20 5.24
CA ASP A 73 2.23 -4.47 5.21
C ASP A 73 2.96 -3.45 4.31
N ILE A 74 2.27 -3.00 3.26
CA ILE A 74 2.75 -1.98 2.32
C ILE A 74 2.86 -0.59 2.97
N GLY A 75 1.97 -0.30 3.92
CA GLY A 75 2.02 0.93 4.71
C GLY A 75 3.36 1.10 5.43
N GLY A 76 3.89 0.00 5.98
CA GLY A 76 5.17 -0.06 6.68
C GLY A 76 6.39 -0.22 5.78
N VAL A 77 6.29 -0.98 4.67
CA VAL A 77 7.46 -1.34 3.84
C VAL A 77 8.14 -0.14 3.16
N LEU A 78 7.40 0.93 2.85
CA LEU A 78 7.98 2.15 2.25
C LEU A 78 8.25 3.28 3.26
N GLY A 79 7.93 3.05 4.54
CA GLY A 79 8.22 3.99 5.63
C GLY A 79 9.60 3.77 6.28
N GLY A 80 10.30 2.70 5.90
CA GLY A 80 11.61 2.35 6.44
C GLY A 80 12.60 2.04 5.34
N GLY A 81 13.34 3.06 4.91
CA GLY A 81 14.62 2.84 4.26
C GLY A 81 15.58 2.15 5.23
N SER A 82 15.66 0.83 5.16
CA SER A 82 16.78 0.03 5.65
C SER A 82 17.08 -0.96 4.53
N GLY A 83 17.99 -0.65 3.62
CA GLY A 83 19.40 -0.65 3.97
C GLY A 83 19.97 -2.06 4.01
N HIS A 84 19.54 -2.97 3.12
CA HIS A 84 20.44 -4.04 2.71
C HIS A 84 21.37 -3.45 1.65
N GLY A 85 22.43 -2.81 2.14
CA GLY A 85 23.54 -2.37 1.31
C GLY A 85 24.01 -3.57 0.48
N THR A 86 23.96 -3.39 -0.83
CA THR A 86 24.90 -4.01 -1.74
C THR A 86 26.30 -3.88 -1.16
N GLU A 87 26.81 -4.95 -0.55
CA GLU A 87 28.25 -5.14 -0.41
C GLU A 87 28.78 -5.46 -1.82
N PRO A 88 29.51 -4.54 -2.49
CA PRO A 88 30.32 -4.95 -3.64
C PRO A 88 31.40 -5.91 -3.14
N PRO A 89 31.81 -6.94 -3.92
CA PRO A 89 32.99 -7.72 -3.58
C PRO A 89 34.18 -6.77 -3.59
N ALA A 90 34.69 -6.40 -2.42
CA ALA A 90 35.97 -5.72 -2.30
C ALA A 90 37.02 -6.67 -2.87
N LEU A 91 37.35 -6.36 -4.13
CA LEU A 91 38.44 -6.89 -4.92
C LEU A 91 39.65 -7.13 -4.01
N ALA A 92 40.22 -8.32 -4.15
CA ALA A 92 41.61 -8.57 -3.82
C ALA A 92 42.48 -7.40 -4.30
N LEU A 93 43.33 -6.85 -3.42
CA LEU A 93 44.65 -6.36 -3.83
C LEU A 93 45.60 -6.27 -2.62
N ALA A 94 46.49 -7.25 -2.58
CA ALA A 94 47.92 -7.15 -2.27
C ALA A 94 48.37 -6.17 -1.17
N ARG A 95 48.99 -6.72 -0.12
CA ARG A 95 50.41 -6.48 0.16
C ARG A 95 51.07 -7.76 0.66
#